data_AF-A0A9Q0J8I2-F1
#
_entry.id   AF-A0A9Q0J8I2-F1
#
_cell.length_a   1.000
_cell.length_b   1.000
_cell.length_c   1.000
_cell.angle_alpha   90.00
_cell.angle_beta   90.00
_cell.angle_gamma   90.00
#
_symmetry.space_group_name_H-M   'P 1'
#
loop_
_entity.id
_entity.type
_entity.pdbx_description
1 polymer ?
#
loop_
_entity_poly.entity_id
_entity_poly.type
_entity_poly.pdbx_seq_one_letter_code
_entity_poly.pdbx_strand_id
1 'polypeptide(L)'
;MAFYHSDSDDDLIMYKEMKALDELEYGKWLEWEASFQKVMVCLGLSVALDEEKPNEPTQDTSPDEKAKYQKWMKCDEMIIFYMRGKLSKDICLTMDYDDRVDNAKQRLDALEQLVRRNERRYSMDTFQELMDMRYEGEGEVGRHLDLVHALVQKLRAADLVLPLHFVKKLAFKSLPSEFVPFMCANSAEELEWRELRRRCVDFEMVLMKFRERESRCDQQGENGAKKRRLVQCYRCGKYGHIARNCWDAST
;
A
#
# COMPACT_ATOMS: atom_id res chain seq x y z
N MET A 1 -30.44 -25.26 40.93
CA MET A 1 -29.07 -24.87 40.57
C MET A 1 -28.41 -26.06 39.91
N ALA A 2 -28.47 -26.14 38.57
CA ALA A 2 -27.69 -27.11 37.83
C ALA A 2 -26.26 -26.56 37.75
N PHE A 3 -25.36 -27.12 38.55
CA PHE A 3 -23.93 -26.89 38.42
C PHE A 3 -23.50 -27.45 37.07
N TYR A 4 -23.13 -26.57 36.14
CA TYR A 4 -22.28 -26.93 35.02
C TYR A 4 -21.01 -27.57 35.62
N HIS A 5 -20.89 -28.88 35.55
CA HIS A 5 -19.59 -29.54 35.62
C HIS A 5 -18.94 -29.26 34.26
N SER A 6 -18.20 -28.15 34.19
CA SER A 6 -17.20 -27.99 33.14
C SER A 6 -16.06 -28.93 33.49
N ASP A 7 -15.76 -29.90 32.63
CA ASP A 7 -14.59 -30.75 32.79
C ASP A 7 -13.34 -29.86 32.71
N SER A 8 -12.48 -29.96 33.72
CA SER A 8 -11.27 -29.11 33.87
C SER A 8 -10.34 -29.17 32.64
N ASP A 9 -10.44 -30.23 31.84
CA ASP A 9 -9.66 -30.42 30.62
C ASP A 9 -10.25 -29.64 29.44
N ASP A 10 -11.58 -29.52 29.34
CA ASP A 10 -12.25 -28.74 28.29
C ASP A 10 -12.00 -27.24 28.48
N ASP A 11 -12.04 -26.76 29.72
CA ASP A 11 -11.69 -25.37 30.06
C ASP A 11 -10.22 -25.05 29.75
N LEU A 12 -9.33 -26.03 29.94
CA LEU A 12 -7.90 -25.89 29.66
C LEU A 12 -7.61 -25.88 28.15
N ILE A 13 -8.32 -26.72 27.38
CA ILE A 13 -8.26 -26.74 25.91
C ILE A 13 -8.78 -25.41 25.36
N MET A 14 -9.95 -24.95 25.83
CA MET A 14 -10.52 -23.66 25.48
C MET A 14 -9.55 -22.50 25.71
N TYR A 15 -8.94 -22.42 26.91
CA TYR A 15 -7.98 -21.38 27.24
C TYR A 15 -6.72 -21.42 26.37
N LYS A 16 -6.22 -22.62 26.04
CA LYS A 16 -5.02 -22.80 25.22
C LYS A 16 -5.27 -22.40 23.77
N GLU A 17 -6.37 -22.85 23.19
CA GLU A 17 -6.77 -22.51 21.81
C GLU A 17 -7.12 -21.02 21.68
N MET A 18 -7.75 -20.42 22.70
CA MET A 18 -7.92 -18.97 22.80
C MET A 18 -6.62 -18.20 22.71
N LYS A 19 -5.57 -18.68 23.38
CA LYS A 19 -4.28 -18.00 23.40
C LYS A 19 -3.53 -18.16 22.08
N ALA A 20 -3.83 -19.21 21.30
CA ALA A 20 -3.16 -19.53 20.05
C ALA A 20 -3.58 -18.62 18.88
N LEU A 21 -4.77 -18.00 18.96
CA LEU A 21 -5.21 -17.04 17.94
C LEU A 21 -4.62 -15.65 18.22
N ASP A 22 -3.91 -15.09 17.26
CA ASP A 22 -3.35 -13.73 17.36
C ASP A 22 -4.44 -12.65 17.24
N GLU A 23 -4.13 -11.44 17.69
CA GLU A 23 -4.97 -10.27 17.43
C GLU A 23 -5.04 -9.99 15.93
N LEU A 24 -6.19 -9.53 15.43
CA LEU A 24 -6.36 -9.23 14.01
C LEU A 24 -5.50 -8.03 13.59
N GLU A 25 -4.56 -8.28 12.67
CA GLU A 25 -3.79 -7.25 11.98
C GLU A 25 -4.36 -7.02 10.57
N TYR A 26 -4.52 -5.74 10.18
CA TYR A 26 -4.86 -5.38 8.80
C TYR A 26 -3.78 -5.89 7.83
N GLY A 27 -4.17 -6.47 6.69
CA GLY A 27 -3.25 -7.08 5.73
C GLY A 27 -2.98 -8.58 5.94
N LYS A 28 -3.48 -9.18 7.02
CA LYS A 28 -3.36 -10.63 7.30
C LYS A 28 -4.72 -11.31 7.43
N TRP A 29 -5.77 -10.76 6.82
CA TRP A 29 -7.14 -11.28 6.93
C TRP A 29 -7.22 -12.79 6.64
N LEU A 30 -6.68 -13.24 5.51
CA LEU A 30 -6.78 -14.65 5.11
C LEU A 30 -6.09 -15.61 6.10
N GLU A 31 -4.95 -15.21 6.65
CA GLU A 31 -4.21 -16.00 7.63
C GLU A 31 -4.95 -16.04 8.97
N TRP A 32 -5.48 -14.89 9.38
CA TRP A 32 -6.25 -14.75 10.60
C TRP A 32 -7.57 -15.52 10.54
N GLU A 33 -8.34 -15.35 9.46
CA GLU A 33 -9.61 -16.03 9.23
C GLU A 33 -9.42 -17.55 9.21
N ALA A 34 -8.40 -18.05 8.50
CA ALA A 34 -8.11 -19.48 8.47
C ALA A 34 -7.72 -20.02 9.85
N SER A 35 -6.99 -19.23 10.65
CA SER A 35 -6.61 -19.61 12.02
C SER A 35 -7.82 -19.58 12.96
N PHE A 36 -8.67 -18.56 12.85
CA PHE A 36 -9.92 -18.43 13.57
C PHE A 36 -10.86 -19.60 13.29
N GLN A 37 -11.10 -19.93 12.01
CA GLN A 37 -11.95 -21.05 11.61
C GLN A 37 -11.44 -22.39 12.16
N LYS A 38 -10.12 -22.63 12.15
CA LYS A 38 -9.54 -23.84 12.76
C LYS A 38 -9.85 -23.94 14.25
N VAL A 39 -9.69 -22.85 14.99
CA VAL A 39 -10.03 -22.80 16.42
C VAL A 39 -11.51 -23.07 16.63
N MET A 40 -12.40 -22.46 15.82
CA MET A 40 -13.85 -22.70 15.93
C MET A 40 -14.23 -24.18 15.69
N VAL A 41 -13.57 -24.85 14.74
CA VAL A 41 -13.76 -26.29 14.49
C VAL A 41 -13.24 -27.13 15.67
N CYS A 42 -12.05 -26.85 16.18
CA CYS A 42 -11.47 -27.57 17.33
C CYS A 42 -12.35 -27.46 18.59
N LEU A 43 -13.01 -26.32 18.79
CA LEU A 43 -13.91 -26.07 19.92
C LEU A 43 -15.35 -26.56 19.67
N GLY A 44 -15.64 -27.13 18.49
CA GLY A 44 -16.99 -27.61 18.15
C GLY A 44 -18.03 -26.50 17.97
N LEU A 45 -17.60 -25.27 17.68
CA LEU A 45 -18.44 -24.07 17.55
C LEU A 45 -18.82 -23.76 16.10
N SER A 46 -18.18 -24.40 15.11
CA SER A 46 -18.33 -24.04 13.68
C SER A 46 -19.77 -24.10 13.17
N VAL A 47 -20.66 -24.84 13.83
CA VAL A 47 -22.08 -24.97 13.47
C VAL A 47 -22.78 -23.61 13.26
N ALA A 48 -22.44 -22.57 14.03
CA ALA A 48 -23.06 -21.25 13.88
C ALA A 48 -22.46 -20.40 12.75
N LEU A 49 -21.28 -20.79 12.22
CA LEU A 49 -20.69 -20.20 11.01
C LEU A 49 -21.14 -20.95 9.74
N ASP A 50 -21.25 -22.27 9.83
CA ASP A 50 -21.54 -23.15 8.71
C ASP A 50 -23.05 -23.16 8.35
N GLU A 51 -23.92 -23.30 9.37
CA GLU A 51 -25.36 -23.43 9.18
C GLU A 51 -26.10 -22.09 9.31
N GLU A 52 -27.27 -21.98 8.66
CA GLU A 52 -28.17 -20.85 8.86
C GLU A 52 -28.82 -20.89 10.26
N LYS A 53 -29.13 -19.71 10.81
CA LYS A 53 -29.84 -19.56 12.08
C LYS A 53 -31.15 -20.35 12.05
N PRO A 54 -31.33 -21.36 12.93
CA PRO A 54 -32.57 -22.11 12.98
C PRO A 54 -33.74 -21.20 13.38
N ASN A 55 -34.94 -21.54 12.95
CA ASN A 55 -36.15 -20.82 13.35
C ASN A 55 -36.33 -20.85 14.87
N GLU A 56 -36.84 -19.76 15.43
CA GLU A 56 -37.16 -19.70 16.86
C GLU A 56 -38.17 -20.80 17.24
N PRO A 57 -37.91 -21.57 18.31
CA PRO A 57 -38.81 -22.63 18.71
C PRO A 57 -40.17 -22.07 19.16
N THR A 58 -41.24 -22.69 18.67
CA THR A 58 -42.61 -22.46 19.13
C THR A 58 -43.04 -23.51 20.15
N GLN A 59 -44.26 -23.39 20.69
CA GLN A 59 -44.81 -24.35 21.64
C GLN A 59 -44.82 -25.78 21.08
N ASP A 60 -45.13 -25.93 19.78
CA ASP A 60 -45.27 -27.20 19.06
C ASP A 60 -43.94 -27.77 18.54
N THR A 61 -42.85 -27.01 18.62
CA THR A 61 -41.53 -27.46 18.14
C THR A 61 -41.04 -28.66 18.95
N SER A 62 -40.47 -29.65 18.26
CA SER A 62 -40.01 -30.89 18.87
C SER A 62 -38.85 -30.65 19.86
N PRO A 63 -38.64 -31.56 20.84
CA PRO A 63 -37.50 -31.46 21.76
C PRO A 63 -36.14 -31.40 21.03
N ASP A 64 -36.00 -32.14 19.93
CA ASP A 64 -34.74 -32.22 19.16
C ASP A 64 -34.46 -30.90 18.42
N GLU A 65 -35.48 -30.29 17.82
CA GLU A 65 -35.37 -28.97 17.18
C GLU A 65 -35.06 -27.86 18.20
N LYS A 66 -35.68 -27.93 19.38
CA LYS A 66 -35.36 -27.03 20.52
C LYS A 66 -33.89 -27.18 20.94
N ALA A 67 -33.40 -28.41 21.05
CA ALA A 67 -32.01 -28.68 21.39
C ALA A 67 -31.04 -28.18 20.30
N LYS A 68 -31.40 -28.33 19.01
CA LYS A 68 -30.62 -27.79 17.89
C LYS A 68 -30.52 -26.27 17.96
N TYR A 69 -31.65 -25.58 18.16
CA TYR A 69 -31.69 -24.13 18.31
C TYR A 69 -30.82 -23.65 19.48
N GLN A 70 -30.96 -24.25 20.66
CA GLN A 70 -30.17 -23.88 21.84
C GLN A 70 -28.68 -24.09 21.62
N LYS A 71 -28.29 -25.22 21.00
CA LYS A 71 -26.89 -25.48 20.68
C LYS A 71 -26.34 -24.43 19.71
N TRP A 72 -27.10 -24.10 18.66
CA TRP A 72 -26.71 -23.09 17.69
C TRP A 72 -26.53 -21.71 18.35
N MET A 73 -27.50 -21.27 19.17
CA MET A 73 -27.44 -19.98 19.88
C MET A 73 -26.25 -19.91 20.83
N LYS A 74 -25.93 -21.00 21.54
CA LYS A 74 -24.74 -21.05 22.40
C LYS A 74 -23.45 -20.95 21.60
N CYS A 75 -23.37 -21.61 20.45
CA CYS A 75 -22.20 -21.52 19.57
C CYS A 75 -22.06 -20.10 19.04
N ASP A 76 -23.15 -19.50 18.58
CA ASP A 76 -23.22 -18.12 18.10
C ASP A 76 -22.65 -17.12 19.13
N GLU A 77 -23.19 -17.12 20.34
CA GLU A 77 -22.75 -16.23 21.42
C GLU A 77 -21.25 -16.38 21.74
N MET A 78 -20.77 -17.63 21.79
CA MET A 78 -19.37 -17.92 22.08
C MET A 78 -18.44 -17.41 20.97
N ILE A 79 -18.81 -17.59 19.70
CA ILE A 79 -18.02 -17.13 18.57
C ILE A 79 -17.93 -15.59 18.58
N ILE A 80 -19.02 -14.90 18.88
CA ILE A 80 -19.03 -13.43 19.03
C ILE A 80 -18.08 -13.00 20.14
N PHE A 81 -18.17 -13.65 21.31
CA PHE A 81 -17.27 -13.36 22.43
C PHE A 81 -15.79 -13.57 22.04
N TYR A 82 -15.48 -14.65 21.31
CA TYR A 82 -14.14 -14.93 20.81
C TYR A 82 -13.62 -13.87 19.85
N MET A 83 -14.43 -13.49 18.87
CA MET A 83 -14.06 -12.43 17.93
C MET A 83 -13.71 -11.16 18.69
N ARG A 84 -14.58 -10.68 19.59
CA ARG A 84 -14.33 -9.45 20.37
C ARG A 84 -13.01 -9.49 21.14
N GLY A 85 -12.63 -10.63 21.69
CA GLY A 85 -11.37 -10.80 22.44
C GLY A 85 -10.12 -10.72 21.57
N LYS A 86 -10.25 -10.80 20.24
CA LYS A 86 -9.15 -10.81 19.26
C LYS A 86 -9.18 -9.65 18.29
N LEU A 87 -10.14 -8.74 18.47
CA LEU A 87 -10.25 -7.52 17.69
C LEU A 87 -9.78 -6.35 18.53
N SER A 88 -9.09 -5.41 17.87
CA SER A 88 -8.74 -4.16 18.50
C SER A 88 -9.99 -3.38 18.93
N LYS A 89 -9.83 -2.48 19.91
CA LYS A 89 -10.94 -1.71 20.47
C LYS A 89 -11.70 -0.91 19.41
N ASP A 90 -10.99 -0.35 18.43
CA ASP A 90 -11.60 0.48 17.38
C ASP A 90 -12.45 -0.36 16.42
N ILE A 91 -12.00 -1.57 16.10
CA ILE A 91 -12.77 -2.51 15.27
C ILE A 91 -14.00 -2.99 16.03
N CYS A 92 -13.83 -3.40 17.31
CA CYS A 92 -14.95 -3.79 18.17
C CYS A 92 -16.04 -2.72 18.23
N LEU A 93 -15.66 -1.47 18.51
CA LEU A 93 -16.61 -0.36 18.56
C LEU A 93 -17.35 -0.20 17.24
N THR A 94 -16.64 -0.23 16.11
CA THR A 94 -17.25 -0.09 14.78
C THR A 94 -18.29 -1.19 14.50
N MET A 95 -18.01 -2.42 14.93
CA MET A 95 -18.92 -3.55 14.73
C MET A 95 -20.13 -3.54 15.68
N ASP A 96 -19.97 -3.02 16.89
CA ASP A 96 -21.03 -3.03 17.91
C ASP A 96 -22.16 -2.05 17.65
N TYR A 97 -21.91 -1.01 16.84
CA TYR A 97 -22.93 -0.05 16.42
C TYR A 97 -23.67 -0.47 15.13
N ASP A 98 -23.37 -1.64 14.54
CA ASP A 98 -24.10 -2.12 13.36
C ASP A 98 -25.28 -3.01 13.74
N ASP A 99 -26.46 -2.38 13.88
CA ASP A 99 -27.73 -3.04 14.22
C ASP A 99 -28.20 -4.09 13.18
N ARG A 100 -27.56 -4.17 12.02
CA ARG A 100 -27.90 -5.17 10.97
C ARG A 100 -27.24 -6.53 11.20
N VAL A 101 -26.37 -6.64 12.19
CA VAL A 101 -25.55 -7.83 12.40
C VAL A 101 -26.11 -8.64 13.57
N ASP A 102 -26.91 -9.66 13.23
CA ASP A 102 -27.73 -10.44 14.17
C ASP A 102 -27.01 -11.68 14.72
N ASN A 103 -25.98 -12.19 14.03
CA ASN A 103 -25.29 -13.42 14.41
C ASN A 103 -23.79 -13.42 14.07
N ALA A 104 -23.07 -14.40 14.59
CA ALA A 104 -21.64 -14.60 14.43
C ALA A 104 -21.20 -14.70 12.97
N LYS A 105 -21.96 -15.41 12.13
CA LYS A 105 -21.68 -15.51 10.70
C LYS A 105 -21.73 -14.14 10.03
N GLN A 106 -22.81 -13.40 10.25
CA GLN A 106 -22.94 -12.02 9.74
C GLN A 106 -21.88 -11.09 10.32
N ARG A 107 -21.45 -11.27 11.58
CA ARG A 107 -20.33 -10.52 12.18
C ARG A 107 -19.03 -10.80 11.46
N LEU A 108 -18.73 -12.06 11.18
CA LEU A 108 -17.51 -12.43 10.45
C LEU A 108 -17.51 -11.83 9.03
N ASP A 109 -18.65 -11.89 8.33
CA ASP A 109 -18.80 -11.26 7.00
C ASP A 109 -18.65 -9.73 7.07
N ALA A 110 -19.25 -9.08 8.07
CA ALA A 110 -19.15 -7.64 8.26
C ALA A 110 -17.71 -7.21 8.59
N LEU A 111 -16.99 -8.02 9.38
CA LEU A 111 -15.59 -7.82 9.70
C LEU A 111 -14.71 -7.94 8.45
N GLU A 112 -14.92 -8.97 7.63
CA GLU A 112 -14.21 -9.13 6.35
C GLU A 112 -14.40 -7.89 5.47
N GLN A 113 -15.64 -7.43 5.33
CA GLN A 113 -15.95 -6.24 4.54
C GLN A 113 -15.29 -4.98 5.10
N LEU A 114 -15.24 -4.82 6.43
CA LEU A 114 -14.57 -3.70 7.08
C LEU A 114 -13.06 -3.72 6.82
N VAL A 115 -12.42 -4.88 6.99
CA VAL A 115 -10.98 -5.06 6.72
C VAL A 115 -10.67 -4.74 5.26
N ARG A 116 -11.42 -5.33 4.32
CA ARG A 116 -11.27 -5.05 2.88
C ARG A 116 -11.51 -3.59 2.51
N ARG A 117 -12.42 -2.90 3.21
CA ARG A 117 -12.68 -1.48 2.99
C ARG A 117 -11.51 -0.63 3.46
N ASN A 118 -10.97 -0.95 4.63
CA ASN A 118 -9.81 -0.25 5.18
C ASN A 118 -8.56 -0.49 4.32
N GLU A 119 -8.27 -1.73 3.92
CA GLU A 119 -7.16 -2.05 3.01
C GLU A 119 -7.27 -1.31 1.67
N ARG A 120 -8.47 -1.26 1.08
CA ARG A 120 -8.73 -0.45 -0.13
C ARG A 120 -8.47 1.03 0.10
N ARG A 121 -8.91 1.57 1.23
CA ARG A 121 -8.68 2.98 1.59
C ARG A 121 -7.18 3.28 1.72
N TYR A 122 -6.44 2.48 2.49
CA TYR A 122 -4.98 2.60 2.63
C TYR A 122 -4.26 2.50 1.28
N SER A 123 -4.71 1.61 0.40
CA SER A 123 -4.17 1.48 -0.96
C SER A 123 -4.40 2.73 -1.79
N MET A 124 -5.60 3.31 -1.74
CA MET A 124 -5.91 4.55 -2.45
C MET A 124 -5.13 5.75 -1.90
N ASP A 125 -4.99 5.86 -0.58
CA ASP A 125 -4.21 6.91 0.06
C ASP A 125 -2.73 6.80 -0.34
N THR A 126 -2.17 5.58 -0.36
CA THR A 126 -0.80 5.30 -0.82
C THR A 126 -0.63 5.63 -2.30
N PHE A 127 -1.64 5.33 -3.13
CA PHE A 127 -1.62 5.67 -4.56
C PHE A 127 -1.66 7.19 -4.78
N GLN A 128 -2.45 7.90 -3.98
CA GLN A 128 -2.52 9.35 -4.02
C GLN A 128 -1.18 9.97 -3.60
N GLU A 129 -0.58 9.48 -2.51
CA GLU A 129 0.78 9.88 -2.08
C GLU A 129 1.78 9.70 -3.23
N LEU A 130 1.78 8.53 -3.89
CA LEU A 130 2.64 8.26 -5.05
C LEU A 130 2.42 9.25 -6.21
N MET A 131 1.19 9.67 -6.49
CA MET A 131 0.89 10.67 -7.54
C MET A 131 1.36 12.08 -7.17
N ASP A 132 1.29 12.42 -5.89
CA ASP A 132 1.62 13.74 -5.37
C ASP A 132 3.11 13.92 -5.04
N MET A 133 3.86 12.82 -4.96
CA MET A 133 5.32 12.84 -4.77
C MET A 133 6.01 13.82 -5.73
N ARG A 134 6.82 14.72 -5.16
CA ARG A 134 7.71 15.63 -5.89
C ARG A 134 9.05 15.64 -5.19
N TYR A 135 10.13 15.64 -5.97
CA TYR A 135 11.47 15.87 -5.48
C TYR A 135 11.73 17.38 -5.52
N GLU A 136 11.91 18.00 -4.36
CA GLU A 136 12.07 19.45 -4.23
C GLU A 136 13.53 19.91 -4.46
N GLY A 137 14.43 18.98 -4.78
CA GLY A 137 15.86 19.26 -4.98
C GLY A 137 16.68 19.24 -3.69
N GLU A 138 16.06 18.98 -2.54
CA GLU A 138 16.74 18.74 -1.27
C GLU A 138 17.04 17.24 -1.10
N GLY A 139 18.31 16.90 -0.85
CA GLY A 139 18.76 15.53 -0.66
C GLY A 139 19.34 14.90 -1.92
N GLU A 140 19.17 13.58 -2.06
CA GLU A 140 19.67 12.80 -3.21
C GLU A 140 18.49 12.25 -4.00
N VAL A 141 18.52 12.40 -5.33
CA VAL A 141 17.46 11.87 -6.20
C VAL A 141 17.29 10.36 -6.04
N GLY A 142 18.38 9.65 -5.72
CA GLY A 142 18.35 8.21 -5.47
C GLY A 142 17.44 7.83 -4.30
N ARG A 143 17.46 8.60 -3.20
CA ARG A 143 16.58 8.37 -2.04
C ARG A 143 15.12 8.65 -2.35
N HIS A 144 14.86 9.71 -3.12
CA HIS A 144 13.50 10.01 -3.61
C HIS A 144 12.94 8.86 -4.45
N LEU A 145 13.74 8.31 -5.37
CA LEU A 145 13.34 7.15 -6.15
C LEU A 145 13.15 5.90 -5.28
N ASP A 146 13.95 5.69 -4.23
CA ASP A 146 13.72 4.59 -3.30
C ASP A 146 12.36 4.71 -2.58
N LEU A 147 11.93 5.93 -2.22
CA LEU A 147 10.59 6.18 -1.65
C LEU A 147 9.48 5.88 -2.67
N VAL A 148 9.62 6.36 -3.92
CA VAL A 148 8.67 6.04 -5.00
C VAL A 148 8.56 4.52 -5.18
N HIS A 149 9.68 3.81 -5.17
CA HIS A 149 9.69 2.35 -5.28
C HIS A 149 9.02 1.67 -4.08
N ALA A 150 9.30 2.15 -2.86
CA ALA A 150 8.71 1.61 -1.65
C ALA A 150 7.19 1.75 -1.66
N LEU A 151 6.64 2.89 -2.09
CA LEU A 151 5.20 3.08 -2.25
C LEU A 151 4.60 2.10 -3.28
N VAL A 152 5.27 1.88 -4.41
CA VAL A 152 4.83 0.90 -5.42
C VAL A 152 4.86 -0.53 -4.86
N GLN A 153 5.85 -0.89 -4.06
CA GLN A 153 5.89 -2.21 -3.40
C GLN A 153 4.79 -2.36 -2.35
N LYS A 154 4.47 -1.30 -1.60
CA LYS A 154 3.32 -1.28 -0.68
C LYS A 154 2.00 -1.50 -1.42
N LEU A 155 1.79 -0.82 -2.55
CA LEU A 155 0.61 -1.02 -3.41
C LEU A 155 0.52 -2.45 -3.94
N ARG A 156 1.65 -3.02 -4.39
CA ARG A 156 1.72 -4.41 -4.85
C ARG A 156 1.35 -5.40 -3.72
N ALA A 157 1.82 -5.17 -2.50
CA ALA A 157 1.47 -6.00 -1.35
C ALA A 157 -0.02 -5.94 -1.00
N ALA A 158 -0.70 -4.84 -1.36
CA ALA A 158 -2.15 -4.67 -1.24
C ALA A 158 -2.92 -5.08 -2.52
N ASP A 159 -2.33 -5.93 -3.36
CA ASP A 159 -2.89 -6.45 -4.63
C ASP A 159 -3.19 -5.39 -5.70
N LEU A 160 -2.66 -4.17 -5.54
CA LEU A 160 -2.74 -3.10 -6.54
C LEU A 160 -1.42 -3.03 -7.33
N VAL A 161 -1.36 -3.78 -8.43
CA VAL A 161 -0.16 -3.86 -9.28
C VAL A 161 -0.19 -2.79 -10.38
N LEU A 162 0.77 -1.88 -10.36
CA LEU A 162 0.95 -0.87 -11.41
C LEU A 162 1.87 -1.37 -12.53
N PRO A 163 1.53 -1.15 -13.81
CA PRO A 163 2.43 -1.43 -14.94
C PRO A 163 3.75 -0.67 -14.85
N LEU A 164 4.87 -1.30 -15.23
CA LEU A 164 6.22 -0.72 -15.10
C LEU A 164 6.34 0.63 -15.83
N HIS A 165 5.81 0.75 -17.05
CA HIS A 165 5.82 2.00 -17.81
C HIS A 165 5.08 3.14 -17.09
N PHE A 166 4.02 2.81 -16.34
CA PHE A 166 3.25 3.80 -15.58
C PHE A 166 4.01 4.27 -14.34
N VAL A 167 4.62 3.34 -13.60
CA VAL A 167 5.51 3.63 -12.47
C VAL A 167 6.66 4.54 -12.91
N LYS A 168 7.29 4.23 -14.05
CA LYS A 168 8.36 5.05 -14.63
C LYS A 168 7.88 6.46 -14.97
N LYS A 169 6.69 6.60 -15.56
CA LYS A 169 6.10 7.90 -15.87
C LYS A 169 5.80 8.72 -14.61
N LEU A 170 5.34 8.09 -13.53
CA LEU A 170 5.15 8.74 -12.23
C LEU A 170 6.48 9.19 -11.62
N ALA A 171 7.49 8.32 -11.63
CA ALA A 171 8.83 8.65 -11.17
C ALA A 171 9.38 9.88 -11.93
N PHE A 172 9.28 9.90 -13.24
CA PHE A 172 9.68 11.03 -14.08
C PHE A 172 8.92 12.32 -13.74
N LYS A 173 7.59 12.25 -13.63
CA LYS A 173 6.77 13.42 -13.24
C LYS A 173 7.09 13.95 -11.84
N SER A 174 7.63 13.12 -10.97
CA SER A 174 8.04 13.54 -9.62
C SER A 174 9.37 14.30 -9.61
N LEU A 175 10.17 14.25 -10.68
CA LEU A 175 11.48 14.91 -10.75
C LEU A 175 11.37 16.39 -11.20
N PRO A 176 12.31 17.25 -10.79
CA PRO A 176 12.42 18.63 -11.23
C PRO A 176 12.58 18.78 -12.74
N SER A 177 12.27 19.98 -13.26
CA SER A 177 12.36 20.33 -14.68
C SER A 177 13.75 20.12 -15.30
N GLU A 178 14.80 20.18 -14.49
CA GLU A 178 16.19 19.96 -14.84
C GLU A 178 16.44 18.54 -15.35
N PHE A 179 15.57 17.59 -14.99
CA PHE A 179 15.61 16.20 -15.45
C PHE A 179 14.88 15.98 -16.78
N VAL A 180 14.24 16.99 -17.39
CA VAL A 180 13.53 16.84 -18.68
C VAL A 180 14.40 16.23 -19.79
N PRO A 181 15.66 16.65 -20.01
CA PRO A 181 16.52 16.03 -21.02
C PRO A 181 16.74 14.54 -20.76
N PHE A 182 16.96 14.17 -19.48
CA PHE A 182 17.11 12.79 -19.06
C PHE A 182 15.84 11.96 -19.31
N MET A 183 14.68 12.52 -18.95
CA MET A 183 13.38 11.88 -19.15
C MET A 183 13.12 11.61 -20.64
N CYS A 184 13.37 12.58 -21.52
CA CYS A 184 13.22 12.40 -22.96
C CYS A 184 14.11 11.28 -23.49
N ALA A 185 15.38 11.26 -23.10
CA ALA A 185 16.36 10.28 -23.56
C ALA A 185 16.03 8.84 -23.11
N ASN A 186 15.45 8.69 -21.92
CA ASN A 186 15.17 7.38 -21.35
C ASN A 186 13.70 6.97 -21.49
N SER A 187 12.79 7.83 -21.98
CA SER A 187 11.34 7.58 -21.98
C SER A 187 10.91 6.32 -22.74
N ALA A 188 11.52 6.06 -23.90
CA ALA A 188 11.16 4.97 -24.81
C ALA A 188 11.84 3.62 -24.50
N GLU A 189 12.85 3.60 -23.64
CA GLU A 189 13.61 2.38 -23.31
C GLU A 189 12.91 1.60 -22.18
N GLU A 190 12.68 0.30 -22.35
CA GLU A 190 12.27 -0.56 -21.23
C GLU A 190 13.48 -0.75 -20.31
N LEU A 191 13.42 -0.11 -19.14
CA LEU A 191 14.50 -0.09 -18.16
C LEU A 191 14.01 -0.69 -16.86
N GLU A 192 14.76 -1.66 -16.36
CA GLU A 192 14.61 -2.15 -15.00
C GLU A 192 14.79 -1.01 -13.99
N TRP A 193 14.05 -1.07 -12.89
CA TRP A 193 14.02 0.01 -11.89
C TRP A 193 15.41 0.36 -11.34
N ARG A 194 16.24 -0.66 -11.13
CA ARG A 194 17.63 -0.49 -10.64
C ARG A 194 18.46 0.35 -11.61
N GLU A 195 18.31 0.11 -12.90
CA GLU A 195 19.06 0.83 -13.94
C GLU A 195 18.52 2.26 -14.09
N LEU A 196 17.19 2.43 -14.03
CA LEU A 196 16.57 3.76 -14.00
C LEU A 196 17.13 4.61 -12.86
N ARG A 197 17.16 4.07 -11.63
CA ARG A 197 17.71 4.73 -10.45
C ARG A 197 19.18 5.08 -10.64
N ARG A 198 20.00 4.15 -11.13
CA ARG A 198 21.43 4.36 -11.38
C ARG A 198 21.66 5.51 -12.35
N ARG A 199 20.99 5.50 -13.51
CA ARG A 199 21.12 6.55 -14.53
C ARG A 199 20.62 7.91 -14.03
N CYS A 200 19.55 7.96 -13.22
CA CYS A 200 19.08 9.19 -12.60
C CYS A 200 20.15 9.80 -11.66
N VAL A 201 20.79 8.97 -10.83
CA VAL A 201 21.85 9.42 -9.91
C VAL A 201 23.08 9.90 -10.69
N ASP A 202 23.49 9.17 -11.73
CA ASP A 202 24.60 9.60 -12.61
C ASP A 202 24.30 10.97 -13.24
N PHE A 203 23.06 11.20 -13.67
CA PHE A 203 22.63 12.47 -14.24
C PHE A 203 22.62 13.61 -13.21
N GLU A 204 22.19 13.35 -11.97
CA GLU A 204 22.27 14.31 -10.86
C GLU A 204 23.71 14.77 -10.61
N MET A 205 24.68 13.84 -10.61
CA MET A 205 26.10 14.17 -10.47
C MET A 205 26.60 15.09 -11.61
N VAL A 206 26.11 14.89 -12.84
CA VAL A 206 26.44 15.76 -13.98
C VAL A 206 25.84 17.16 -13.79
N LEU A 207 24.57 17.25 -13.37
CA LEU A 207 23.91 18.53 -13.07
C LEU A 207 24.64 19.31 -11.96
N MET A 208 25.08 18.63 -10.90
CA MET A 208 25.87 19.25 -9.83
C MET A 208 27.17 19.86 -10.37
N LYS A 209 27.92 19.11 -11.18
CA LYS A 209 29.17 19.62 -11.81
C LYS A 209 28.94 20.79 -12.75
N PHE A 210 27.80 20.85 -13.46
CA PHE A 210 27.44 22.00 -14.27
C PHE A 210 27.16 23.24 -13.41
N ARG A 211 26.39 23.10 -12.33
CA ARG A 211 26.11 24.19 -11.38
C ARG A 211 27.38 24.75 -10.72
N GLU A 212 28.31 23.88 -10.33
CA GLU A 212 29.61 24.29 -9.77
C GLU A 212 30.42 25.13 -10.78
N ARG A 213 30.38 24.78 -12.07
CA ARG A 213 31.10 25.52 -13.12
C ARG A 213 30.49 26.88 -13.41
N GLU A 214 29.16 26.99 -13.42
CA GLU A 214 28.46 28.28 -13.54
C GLU A 214 28.79 29.20 -12.36
N SER A 215 28.71 28.68 -11.13
CA SER A 215 29.04 29.45 -9.92
C SER A 215 30.48 29.99 -9.93
N ARG A 216 31.45 29.20 -10.43
CA ARG A 216 32.85 29.63 -10.58
C ARG A 216 33.03 30.71 -11.65
N CYS A 217 32.21 30.71 -12.70
CA CYS A 217 32.23 31.76 -13.74
C CYS A 217 31.63 33.08 -13.25
N ASP A 218 30.58 33.03 -12.42
CA ASP A 218 29.98 34.24 -11.85
C ASP A 218 30.90 34.92 -10.82
N GLN A 219 31.71 34.15 -10.08
CA GLN A 219 32.71 34.70 -9.14
C GLN A 219 33.94 35.34 -9.81
N GLN A 220 34.21 35.02 -11.08
CA GLN A 220 35.29 35.64 -11.87
C GLN A 220 34.80 36.85 -12.70
N GLY A 221 33.57 37.31 -12.46
CA GLY A 221 32.86 38.30 -13.28
C GLY A 221 33.04 39.78 -12.93
N GLU A 222 33.85 40.15 -11.93
CA GLU A 222 34.24 41.56 -11.68
C GLU A 222 35.64 41.86 -12.24
N ASN A 223 35.83 41.65 -13.55
CA ASN A 223 36.80 42.40 -14.35
C ASN A 223 36.58 42.14 -15.85
N GLY A 224 35.75 42.99 -16.46
CA GLY A 224 35.82 43.36 -17.88
C GLY A 224 36.09 42.27 -18.92
N ALA A 225 35.22 41.26 -19.06
CA ALA A 225 35.22 40.41 -20.26
C ALA A 225 33.80 40.25 -20.80
N LYS A 226 33.55 40.84 -21.97
CA LYS A 226 32.26 40.77 -22.70
C LYS A 226 31.76 39.33 -22.79
N LYS A 227 30.60 39.03 -22.18
CA LYS A 227 29.82 37.79 -22.38
C LYS A 227 29.68 37.50 -23.88
N ARG A 228 30.55 36.65 -24.44
CA ARG A 228 30.39 36.14 -25.80
C ARG A 228 29.29 35.09 -25.77
N ARG A 229 28.05 35.51 -26.04
CA ARG A 229 26.95 34.57 -26.34
C ARG A 229 27.44 33.61 -27.42
N LEU A 230 27.36 32.30 -27.16
CA LEU A 230 27.60 31.27 -28.17
C LEU A 230 26.53 31.42 -29.25
N VAL A 231 26.83 32.23 -30.26
CA VAL A 231 25.97 32.41 -31.43
C VAL A 231 26.23 31.28 -32.42
N GLN A 232 25.16 30.66 -32.89
CA GLN A 232 25.20 29.66 -33.96
C GLN A 232 25.21 30.36 -35.31
N CYS A 233 26.13 29.99 -36.19
CA CYS A 233 26.18 30.49 -37.54
C CYS A 233 25.07 29.84 -38.38
N TYR A 234 24.10 30.63 -38.87
CA TYR A 234 23.02 30.11 -39.72
C TYR A 234 23.47 29.68 -41.13
N ARG A 235 24.74 29.93 -41.51
CA ARG A 235 25.31 29.51 -42.81
C ARG A 235 25.92 28.10 -42.77
N CYS A 236 26.65 27.76 -41.71
CA CYS A 236 27.36 26.46 -41.59
C CYS A 236 26.93 25.61 -40.39
N GLY A 237 26.05 26.12 -39.53
CA GLY A 237 25.56 25.42 -38.33
C GLY A 237 26.55 25.35 -37.16
N LYS A 238 27.81 25.79 -37.33
CA LYS A 238 28.84 25.77 -36.27
C LYS A 238 28.69 26.95 -35.30
N TYR A 239 29.09 26.75 -34.04
CA TYR A 239 29.01 27.76 -32.98
C TYR A 239 30.28 28.60 -32.88
N GLY A 240 30.16 29.83 -32.37
CA GLY A 240 31.31 30.70 -32.03
C GLY A 240 31.58 31.84 -33.03
N HIS A 241 30.80 31.96 -34.10
CA HIS A 241 30.85 33.07 -35.06
C HIS A 241 29.47 33.31 -35.69
N ILE A 242 29.25 34.52 -36.22
CA ILE A 242 28.04 34.86 -37.01
C ILE A 242 28.28 34.61 -38.50
N ALA A 243 27.20 34.43 -39.28
CA ALA A 243 27.29 34.11 -40.71
C ALA A 243 28.09 35.10 -41.56
N ARG A 244 28.18 36.37 -41.14
CA ARG A 244 29.01 37.40 -41.82
C ARG A 244 30.51 37.10 -41.74
N ASN A 245 30.95 36.36 -40.71
CA ASN A 245 32.35 36.02 -40.46
C ASN A 245 32.61 34.51 -40.68
N CYS A 246 31.79 33.86 -41.50
CA CYS A 246 31.90 32.42 -41.74
C CYS A 246 33.00 32.13 -42.77
N TRP A 247 33.97 31.33 -42.35
CA TRP A 247 35.10 30.84 -43.17
C TRP A 247 34.76 29.58 -44.00
N ASP A 248 33.65 28.92 -43.71
CA ASP A 248 33.15 27.81 -44.52
C ASP A 248 32.30 28.44 -45.63
N ALA A 249 32.96 28.78 -46.74
CA ALA A 249 32.25 29.10 -47.97
C ALA A 249 31.81 27.78 -48.61
N SER A 250 30.63 27.28 -48.22
CA SER A 250 29.94 26.29 -49.03
C SER A 250 29.51 26.95 -50.33
N THR A 251 30.38 26.86 -51.33
CA THR A 251 29.97 26.59 -52.71
C THR A 251 30.18 25.11 -52.92
#